data_AF-A0ABC9QHP3-F1
#
_entry.id   AF-A0ABC9QHP3-F1
#
_cell.length_a   1.000
_cell.length_b   1.000
_cell.length_c   1.000
_cell.angle_alpha   90.00
_cell.angle_beta   90.00
_cell.angle_gamma   90.00
#
_symmetry.space_group_name_H-M   'P 1'
#
loop_
_entity.id
_entity.type
_entity.pdbx_description
1 polymer ?
#
loop_
_entity_poly.entity_id
_entity_poly.type
_entity_poly.pdbx_seq_one_letter_code
_entity_poly.pdbx_strand_id
1 'polypeptide(L)'
;AECFNNDFKDFDKDIIFLVASLVHKKTISYLKKNKRKYILIIKGQPFARCLGLDDYGYINAGMSVSHMAYELAENLGHNNIILIGQD
;
A
#
# COMPACT_ATOMS: atom_id res chain seq x y z
N ALA A 1 10.28 -7.58 14.60
CA ALA A 1 10.98 -7.66 13.30
C ALA A 1 10.54 -6.48 12.42
N GLU A 2 11.43 -5.93 11.59
CA GLU A 2 11.10 -4.85 10.64
C GLU A 2 10.74 -5.46 9.27
N CYS A 3 9.47 -5.39 8.88
CA CYS A 3 8.92 -6.12 7.72
C CYS A 3 9.69 -5.94 6.40
N PHE A 4 10.17 -4.73 6.10
CA PHE A 4 10.86 -4.42 4.84
C PHE A 4 12.39 -4.43 4.94
N ASN A 5 12.97 -4.76 6.10
CA ASN A 5 14.41 -4.83 6.29
C ASN A 5 14.96 -6.19 5.79
N ASN A 6 14.83 -6.40 4.49
CA ASN A 6 15.28 -7.59 3.75
C ASN A 6 15.59 -7.17 2.31
N ASP A 7 16.25 -8.02 1.55
CA ASP A 7 16.48 -7.85 0.12
C ASP A 7 16.29 -9.19 -0.58
N PHE A 8 15.18 -9.32 -1.32
CA PHE A 8 14.82 -10.54 -2.06
C PHE A 8 15.27 -10.49 -3.52
N LYS A 9 16.00 -9.44 -3.93
CA LYS A 9 16.61 -9.27 -5.25
C LYS A 9 15.62 -9.49 -6.39
N ASP A 10 15.80 -10.55 -7.19
CA ASP A 10 15.03 -10.83 -8.39
C ASP A 10 13.54 -11.03 -8.12
N PHE A 11 13.18 -11.48 -6.90
CA PHE A 11 11.78 -11.63 -6.51
C PHE A 11 11.02 -10.30 -6.53
N ASP A 12 11.68 -9.19 -6.19
CA ASP A 12 11.02 -7.89 -6.04
C ASP A 12 10.90 -7.11 -7.37
N LYS A 13 11.51 -7.59 -8.47
CA LYS A 13 11.70 -6.81 -9.72
C LYS A 13 10.38 -6.31 -10.33
N ASP A 14 9.34 -7.14 -10.27
CA ASP A 14 8.04 -6.87 -10.90
C ASP A 14 6.93 -6.63 -9.87
N ILE A 15 7.30 -6.45 -8.60
CA ILE A 15 6.38 -6.14 -7.52
C ILE A 15 6.25 -4.62 -7.36
N ILE A 16 5.02 -4.12 -7.33
CA ILE A 16 4.71 -2.76 -6.91
C ILE A 16 4.17 -2.81 -5.48
N PHE A 17 4.91 -2.21 -4.55
CA PHE A 17 4.50 -2.14 -3.15
C PHE A 17 3.55 -0.97 -2.93
N LEU A 18 2.29 -1.24 -2.62
CA LEU A 18 1.37 -0.21 -2.13
C LEU A 18 1.52 -0.09 -0.61
N VAL A 19 1.87 1.11 -0.13
CA VAL A 19 2.06 1.39 1.30
C VAL A 19 1.30 2.64 1.71
N ALA A 20 0.74 2.62 2.92
CA ALA A 20 0.03 3.79 3.45
C ALA A 20 0.95 5.02 3.54
N SER A 21 0.42 6.20 3.26
CA SER A 21 1.14 7.48 3.34
C SER A 21 1.72 7.76 4.73
N LEU A 22 1.07 7.22 5.78
CA LEU A 22 1.50 7.31 7.19
C LEU A 22 2.41 6.17 7.64
N VAL A 23 2.95 5.37 6.70
CA VAL A 23 3.91 4.30 7.05
C VAL A 23 5.17 4.88 7.70
N HIS A 24 5.81 4.10 8.57
CA HIS A 24 7.05 4.51 9.23
C HIS A 24 8.15 4.85 8.20
N LYS A 25 8.88 5.95 8.42
CA LYS A 25 9.93 6.45 7.49
C LYS A 25 10.98 5.40 7.10
N LYS A 26 11.30 4.49 8.02
CA LYS A 26 12.21 3.36 7.75
C LYS A 26 11.72 2.47 6.61
N THR A 27 10.41 2.22 6.49
CA THR A 27 9.84 1.44 5.39
C THR A 27 10.20 2.06 4.05
N ILE A 28 10.01 3.37 3.92
CA ILE A 28 10.39 4.11 2.70
C ILE A 28 11.89 4.05 2.47
N SER A 29 12.71 4.16 3.52
CA SER A 29 14.16 4.00 3.42
C SER A 29 14.57 2.63 2.87
N TYR A 30 13.97 1.54 3.36
CA TYR A 30 14.27 0.19 2.89
C TYR A 30 13.81 -0.04 1.45
N LEU A 31 12.60 0.42 1.09
CA LEU A 31 12.10 0.33 -0.29
C LEU A 31 13.03 1.06 -1.26
N LYS A 32 13.48 2.27 -0.90
CA LYS A 32 14.43 3.05 -1.71
C LYS A 32 15.81 2.40 -1.77
N LYS A 33 16.35 1.90 -0.66
CA LYS A 33 17.66 1.23 -0.58
C LYS A 33 17.75 0.08 -1.58
N ASN A 34 16.68 -0.70 -1.71
CA ASN A 34 16.62 -1.85 -2.61
C ASN A 34 16.03 -1.51 -3.99
N LYS A 35 15.80 -0.22 -4.29
CA LYS A 35 15.20 0.24 -5.56
C LYS A 35 13.86 -0.43 -5.90
N ARG A 36 13.07 -0.76 -4.87
CA ARG A 36 11.72 -1.35 -5.02
C ARG A 36 10.75 -0.30 -5.56
N LYS A 37 9.88 -0.69 -6.50
CA LYS A 37 8.79 0.16 -6.97
C LYS A 37 7.72 0.25 -5.89
N TYR A 38 7.30 1.45 -5.53
CA TYR A 38 6.26 1.62 -4.52
C TYR A 38 5.35 2.81 -4.82
N ILE A 39 4.11 2.71 -4.34
CA ILE A 39 3.09 3.76 -4.42
C ILE A 39 2.66 4.09 -2.99
N LEU A 40 2.57 5.39 -2.69
CA LEU A 40 1.99 5.85 -1.45
C LEU A 40 0.49 6.02 -1.64
N ILE A 41 -0.30 5.33 -0.82
CA ILE A 41 -1.76 5.49 -0.84
C ILE A 41 -2.20 6.43 0.29
N ILE A 42 -3.21 7.24 0.01
CA ILE A 42 -3.76 8.17 0.99
C ILE A 42 -4.99 7.53 1.62
N LYS A 43 -4.99 7.42 2.95
CA LYS A 43 -6.20 7.01 3.67
C LYS A 43 -7.13 8.20 3.84
N GLY A 44 -8.44 8.01 3.69
CA GLY A 44 -9.47 9.06 3.77
C GLY A 44 -9.71 9.69 5.15
N GLN A 45 -8.66 9.80 5.97
CA GLN A 45 -8.70 10.39 7.31
C GLN A 45 -8.86 11.92 7.24
N PRO A 46 -9.42 12.58 8.28
CA PRO A 46 -9.66 14.02 8.27
C PRO A 46 -8.41 14.84 7.91
N PHE A 47 -7.26 14.48 8.49
CA PHE A 47 -5.98 15.12 8.19
C PHE A 47 -5.60 15.03 6.70
N ALA A 48 -5.79 13.87 6.08
CA ALA A 48 -5.45 13.68 4.67
C ALA A 48 -6.39 14.46 3.73
N ARG A 49 -7.64 14.66 4.14
CA ARG A 49 -8.59 15.52 3.41
C ARG A 49 -8.24 17.00 3.55
N CYS A 50 -7.73 17.43 4.71
CA CYS A 50 -7.23 18.80 4.88
C CYS A 50 -6.06 19.15 3.95
N LEU A 51 -5.32 18.16 3.45
CA LEU A 51 -4.23 18.38 2.49
C LEU A 51 -4.73 18.68 1.06
N GLY A 52 -6.03 18.52 0.77
CA GLY A 52 -6.62 18.82 -0.54
C GLY A 52 -6.06 17.95 -1.67
N LEU A 53 -5.72 16.69 -1.37
CA LEU A 53 -5.16 15.73 -2.33
C LEU A 53 -6.25 14.89 -3.01
N ASP A 54 -7.43 15.47 -3.21
CA ASP A 54 -8.62 14.77 -3.70
C ASP A 54 -8.40 14.16 -5.10
N ASP A 55 -7.57 14.80 -5.93
CA ASP A 55 -7.21 14.32 -7.28
C ASP A 55 -6.47 12.97 -7.28
N TYR A 56 -5.83 12.61 -6.15
CA TYR A 56 -5.11 11.33 -6.01
C TYR A 56 -5.99 10.21 -5.45
N GLY A 57 -7.23 10.53 -5.05
CA GLY A 57 -8.16 9.60 -4.44
C GLY A 57 -7.77 9.16 -3.03
N TYR A 58 -8.69 8.44 -2.38
CA TYR A 58 -8.52 7.91 -1.03
C TYR A 58 -8.88 6.43 -1.01
N ILE A 59 -8.07 5.63 -0.32
CA ILE A 59 -8.36 4.23 -0.03
C ILE A 59 -8.60 4.13 1.48
N ASN A 60 -9.85 3.92 1.89
CA ASN A 60 -10.20 3.90 3.32
C ASN A 60 -9.63 2.67 4.04
N ALA A 61 -9.32 1.60 3.29
CA ALA A 61 -8.44 0.49 3.61
C ALA A 61 -8.81 -0.30 4.88
N GLY A 62 -9.99 -0.09 5.46
CA GLY A 62 -10.45 -0.72 6.70
C GLY A 62 -9.40 -0.76 7.82
N MET A 63 -9.51 -1.76 8.70
CA MET A 63 -8.58 -1.96 9.82
C MET A 63 -7.35 -2.80 9.47
N SER A 64 -7.36 -3.53 8.36
CA SER A 64 -6.29 -4.46 7.97
C SER A 64 -5.80 -4.23 6.54
N VAL A 65 -4.63 -4.79 6.22
CA VAL A 65 -4.07 -4.74 4.85
C VAL A 65 -4.97 -5.46 3.84
N SER A 66 -5.80 -6.41 4.27
CA SER A 66 -6.70 -7.11 3.37
C SER A 66 -7.90 -6.30 2.94
N HIS A 67 -8.45 -5.45 3.81
CA HIS A 67 -9.49 -4.49 3.40
C HIS A 67 -8.95 -3.53 2.34
N MET A 68 -7.69 -3.08 2.49
CA MET A 68 -7.00 -2.29 1.47
C MET A 68 -6.85 -3.02 0.14
N ALA A 69 -6.47 -4.30 0.18
CA ALA A 69 -6.32 -5.11 -1.03
C ALA A 69 -7.67 -5.32 -1.73
N TYR A 70 -8.73 -5.58 -0.97
CA TYR A 70 -10.09 -5.72 -1.48
C TYR A 70 -10.59 -4.43 -2.15
N GLU A 71 -10.51 -3.29 -1.45
CA GLU A 71 -10.96 -1.99 -1.98
C GLU A 71 -10.16 -1.57 -3.21
N LEU A 72 -8.85 -1.86 -3.24
CA LEU A 72 -8.04 -1.63 -4.42
C LEU A 72 -8.52 -2.48 -5.61
N ALA A 73 -8.79 -3.77 -5.39
CA ALA A 73 -9.25 -4.66 -6.45
C ALA A 73 -10.63 -4.26 -6.98
N GLU A 74 -11.55 -3.87 -6.09
CA GLU A 74 -12.86 -3.32 -6.47
C GLU A 74 -12.72 -2.05 -7.31
N ASN A 75 -11.91 -1.09 -6.86
CA ASN A 75 -11.68 0.18 -7.56
C ASN A 75 -11.00 0.01 -8.93
N LEU A 76 -10.26 -1.08 -9.13
CA LEU A 76 -9.68 -1.47 -10.42
C LEU A 76 -10.70 -2.17 -11.35
N GLY A 77 -11.94 -2.39 -10.90
CA GLY A 77 -13.01 -3.01 -11.68
C GLY A 77 -12.98 -4.53 -11.71
N HIS A 78 -12.32 -5.17 -10.74
CA HIS A 78 -12.31 -6.64 -10.65
C HIS A 78 -13.62 -7.16 -10.04
N ASN A 79 -14.36 -7.95 -10.82
CA ASN A 79 -15.61 -8.57 -10.37
C ASN A 79 -15.40 -9.83 -9.51
N ASN A 80 -14.30 -10.55 -9.73
CA ASN A 80 -13.98 -11.78 -9.03
C ASN A 80 -12.73 -11.55 -8.16
N ILE A 81 -12.91 -11.48 -6.85
CA ILE A 81 -11.84 -11.22 -5.88
C ILE A 81 -11.72 -12.43 -4.95
N ILE A 82 -10.55 -13.05 -4.91
CA ILE A 82 -10.24 -14.19 -4.03
C ILE A 82 -9.21 -13.74 -3.01
N LEU A 83 -9.60 -13.76 -1.73
CA LEU A 83 -8.70 -13.47 -0.61
C LEU A 83 -8.14 -14.78 -0.06
N ILE A 84 -6.81 -14.89 0.05
CA ILE A 84 -6.11 -16.07 0.57
C ILE A 84 -5.26 -15.64 1.77
N GLY A 85 -5.27 -16.43 2.85
CA GLY A 85 -4.45 -16.18 4.04
C GLY A 85 -4.86 -14.95 4.83
N GLN A 86 -6.15 -14.86 5.19
CA GLN A 86 -6.74 -13.73 5.92
C GLN A 86 -6.68 -13.84 7.44
N ASP A 87 -6.51 -15.07 7.94
CA ASP A 87 -6.46 -15.38 9.37
C ASP A 87 -5.22 -14.80 10.08
#